data_AF-A0A1T2XFE8-F1
#
_entry.id   AF-A0A1T2XFE8-F1
#
_cell.length_a   1.000
_cell.length_b   1.000
_cell.length_c   1.000
_cell.angle_alpha   90.00
_cell.angle_beta   90.00
_cell.angle_gamma   90.00
#
_symmetry.space_group_name_H-M   'P 1'
#
loop_
_entity.id
_entity.type
_entity.pdbx_description
1 polymer ?
#
loop_
_entity_poly.entity_id
_entity_poly.type
_entity_poly.pdbx_seq_one_letter_code
_entity_poly.pdbx_strand_id
1 'polypeptide(L)'
;MQKIVEESQGKAWRHNWGFDAPKAEKVATIFYNAGRDPDLYLISEYSEKGIQALRQLTIWTKVEGTAAFLSTSIASYERQIQDLYDEDAEHYQQLFKDHPVTFTKDSLYFTQRKEDGSYIIAVLNPDERKLYTLEMFF
;
A
#
# COMPACT_ATOMS: atom_id res chain seq x y z
N MET A 1 14.83 -11.46 -10.56
CA MET A 1 13.40 -11.07 -10.56
C MET A 1 13.11 -9.92 -9.58
N GLN A 2 13.51 -10.01 -8.31
CA GLN A 2 13.33 -8.93 -7.29
C GLN A 2 13.77 -7.51 -7.73
N LYS A 3 14.95 -7.38 -8.36
CA LYS A 3 15.49 -6.08 -8.78
C LYS A 3 14.64 -5.34 -9.83
N ILE A 4 13.90 -6.09 -10.65
CA ILE A 4 13.02 -5.54 -11.70
C ILE A 4 11.75 -4.96 -11.06
N VAL A 5 11.20 -5.65 -10.05
CA VAL A 5 10.00 -5.24 -9.31
C VAL A 5 10.25 -3.97 -8.49
N GLU A 6 11.42 -3.84 -7.85
CA GLU A 6 11.79 -2.65 -7.06
C GLU A 6 11.94 -1.38 -7.91
N GLU A 7 12.66 -1.46 -9.04
CA GLU A 7 12.87 -0.32 -9.94
C GLU A 7 11.60 0.03 -10.73
N SER A 8 10.72 -0.94 -10.97
CA SER A 8 9.41 -0.69 -11.59
C SER A 8 8.44 -0.03 -10.62
N GLN A 9 8.44 -0.40 -9.33
CA GLN A 9 7.45 0.10 -8.37
C GLN A 9 7.66 1.58 -8.03
N GLY A 10 8.88 2.02 -7.78
CA GLY A 10 9.16 3.44 -7.55
C GLY A 10 8.79 4.32 -8.75
N LYS A 11 8.99 3.80 -9.98
CA LYS A 11 8.53 4.48 -11.20
C LYS A 11 7.01 4.49 -11.32
N ALA A 12 6.34 3.39 -10.97
CA ALA A 12 4.88 3.29 -10.96
C ALA A 12 4.28 4.30 -9.98
N TRP A 13 4.80 4.42 -8.75
CA TRP A 13 4.32 5.41 -7.79
C TRP A 13 4.50 6.84 -8.25
N ARG A 14 5.67 7.18 -8.82
CA ARG A 14 5.89 8.51 -9.41
C ARG A 14 4.89 8.81 -10.52
N HIS A 15 4.70 7.86 -11.44
CA HIS A 15 3.85 8.06 -12.61
C HIS A 15 2.36 8.09 -12.26
N ASN A 16 1.91 7.17 -11.40
CA ASN A 16 0.50 6.96 -11.12
C ASN A 16 -0.01 7.84 -9.99
N TRP A 17 0.82 8.17 -8.99
CA TRP A 17 0.39 8.81 -7.74
C TRP A 17 1.23 10.04 -7.36
N GLY A 18 2.25 10.36 -8.14
CA GLY A 18 2.99 11.61 -8.01
C GLY A 18 3.93 11.69 -6.81
N PHE A 19 4.38 10.57 -6.25
CA PHE A 19 5.37 10.57 -5.17
C PHE A 19 6.57 9.66 -5.43
N ASP A 20 7.69 10.04 -4.80
CA ASP A 20 8.97 9.36 -4.91
C ASP A 20 9.37 8.70 -3.59
N ALA A 21 9.30 7.38 -3.56
CA ALA A 21 9.85 6.60 -2.46
C ALA A 21 11.36 6.38 -2.67
N PRO A 22 12.17 6.38 -1.58
CA PRO A 22 13.53 5.88 -1.64
C PRO A 22 13.52 4.38 -2.00
N LYS A 23 14.71 3.83 -2.27
CA LYS A 23 14.83 2.39 -2.49
C LYS A 23 14.54 1.62 -1.18
N ALA A 24 13.63 0.66 -1.24
CA ALA A 24 13.37 -0.29 -0.15
C ALA A 24 14.54 -1.29 0.01
N GLU A 25 14.73 -1.81 1.22
CA GLU A 25 15.68 -2.92 1.47
C GLU A 25 15.10 -4.25 1.01
N LYS A 26 13.78 -4.39 1.11
CA LYS A 26 13.03 -5.56 0.68
C LYS A 26 11.62 -5.16 0.28
N VAL A 27 11.10 -5.81 -0.76
CA VAL A 27 9.71 -5.71 -1.16
C VAL A 27 9.11 -7.11 -1.17
N ALA A 28 8.02 -7.28 -0.44
CA ALA A 28 7.17 -8.46 -0.48
C ALA A 28 5.90 -8.12 -1.25
N THR A 29 5.65 -8.84 -2.35
CA THR A 29 4.36 -8.83 -3.03
C THR A 29 3.48 -9.84 -2.34
N ILE A 30 2.44 -9.37 -1.64
CA ILE A 30 1.51 -10.27 -0.96
C ILE A 30 0.55 -10.87 -2.00
N PHE A 31 0.03 -10.04 -2.89
CA PHE A 31 -0.54 -10.49 -4.16
C PHE A 31 -0.38 -9.41 -5.23
N TYR A 32 -0.49 -9.83 -6.48
CA TYR A 32 -0.59 -8.97 -7.65
C TYR A 32 -1.42 -9.67 -8.72
N ASN A 33 -2.56 -9.09 -9.06
CA ASN A 33 -3.38 -9.56 -10.17
C ASN A 33 -3.11 -8.66 -11.38
N ALA A 34 -2.48 -9.24 -12.40
CA ALA A 34 -2.01 -8.52 -13.60
C ALA A 34 -3.08 -8.40 -14.70
N GLY A 35 -4.36 -8.49 -14.35
CA GLY A 35 -5.46 -8.47 -15.30
C GLY A 35 -5.60 -7.15 -16.08
N ARG A 36 -6.72 -6.99 -16.78
CA ARG A 36 -7.04 -5.73 -17.46
C ARG A 36 -7.05 -4.54 -16.50
N ASP A 37 -7.57 -4.79 -15.29
CA ASP A 37 -7.74 -3.84 -14.21
C ASP A 37 -6.88 -4.34 -13.03
N PRO A 38 -5.59 -3.97 -12.96
CA PRO A 38 -4.70 -4.57 -11.97
C PRO A 38 -5.03 -4.17 -10.53
N ASP A 39 -4.68 -5.06 -9.60
CA ASP A 39 -4.70 -4.77 -8.17
C ASP A 39 -3.52 -5.46 -7.47
N LEU A 40 -3.06 -4.84 -6.39
CA LEU A 40 -1.93 -5.36 -5.62
C LEU A 40 -1.91 -4.91 -4.17
N TYR A 41 -1.28 -5.75 -3.37
CA TYR A 41 -0.84 -5.43 -2.03
C TYR A 41 0.67 -5.72 -1.89
N LEU A 42 1.43 -4.67 -1.57
CA LEU A 42 2.86 -4.74 -1.31
C LEU A 42 3.19 -4.33 0.13
N ILE A 43 4.23 -4.96 0.68
CA ILE A 43 4.91 -4.51 1.90
C ILE A 43 6.37 -4.22 1.56
N SER A 44 6.78 -2.97 1.71
CA SER A 44 8.15 -2.54 1.51
C SER A 44 8.82 -2.23 2.84
N GLU A 45 9.93 -2.90 3.14
CA GLU A 45 10.75 -2.69 4.33
C GLU A 45 11.89 -1.71 4.03
N TYR A 46 12.17 -0.78 4.94
CA TYR A 46 13.15 0.28 4.75
C TYR A 46 14.19 0.33 5.87
N SER A 47 15.39 0.77 5.49
CA SER A 47 16.37 1.27 6.46
C SER A 47 15.80 2.46 7.23
N GLU A 48 16.39 2.77 8.38
CA GLU A 48 16.04 3.97 9.15
C GLU A 48 16.19 5.25 8.31
N LYS A 49 17.24 5.36 7.49
CA LYS A 49 17.41 6.47 6.55
C LYS A 49 16.28 6.53 5.52
N GLY A 50 15.82 5.38 5.04
CA GLY A 50 14.67 5.28 4.12
C GLY A 50 13.38 5.78 4.77
N ILE A 51 13.13 5.41 6.03
CA ILE A 51 11.99 5.92 6.80
C ILE A 51 12.06 7.44 6.98
N GLN A 52 13.22 7.99 7.33
CA GLN A 52 13.37 9.44 7.45
C GLN A 52 13.12 10.16 6.12
N ALA A 53 13.62 9.62 5.01
CA ALA A 53 13.36 10.16 3.68
C ALA A 53 11.88 10.09 3.30
N LEU A 54 11.20 8.97 3.58
CA LEU A 54 9.75 8.86 3.37
C LEU A 54 8.98 9.89 4.19
N ARG A 55 9.29 10.06 5.48
CA ARG A 55 8.60 11.03 6.36
C ARG A 55 8.72 12.49 5.90
N GLN A 56 9.73 12.81 5.10
CA GLN A 56 9.94 14.16 4.56
C GLN A 56 9.04 14.49 3.35
N LEU A 57 8.36 13.49 2.77
CA LEU A 57 7.41 13.74 1.68
C LEU A 57 6.19 14.53 2.21
N THR A 58 5.68 15.46 1.40
CA THR A 58 4.56 16.34 1.79
C THR A 58 3.19 15.74 1.54
N ILE A 59 3.12 14.50 1.05
CA ILE A 59 1.88 13.78 0.69
C ILE A 59 1.13 13.23 1.90
N TRP A 60 1.77 13.18 3.06
CA TRP A 60 1.30 12.40 4.18
C TRP A 60 0.21 13.11 4.98
N THR A 61 -0.77 12.32 5.38
CA THR A 61 -1.69 12.62 6.48
C THR A 61 -1.29 11.82 7.71
N LYS A 62 -1.38 12.41 8.90
CA LYS A 62 -1.13 11.70 10.16
C LYS A 62 -2.31 10.80 10.51
N VAL A 63 -2.02 9.61 11.03
CA VAL A 63 -3.04 8.68 11.55
C VAL A 63 -3.69 9.19 12.83
N GLU A 64 -2.96 9.96 13.65
CA GLU A 64 -3.51 10.60 14.84
C GLU A 64 -4.79 11.41 14.52
N GLY A 65 -5.91 11.04 15.15
CA GLY A 65 -7.22 11.66 14.91
C GLY A 65 -8.00 11.15 13.68
N THR A 66 -7.40 10.30 12.84
CA THR A 66 -8.01 9.78 11.59
C THR A 66 -7.97 8.26 11.47
N ALA A 67 -7.52 7.55 12.52
CA ALA A 67 -7.39 6.09 12.52
C ALA A 67 -8.65 5.34 12.04
N ALA A 68 -9.84 5.77 12.46
CA ALA A 68 -11.09 5.14 12.04
C ALA A 68 -11.35 5.25 10.52
N PHE A 69 -11.00 6.39 9.92
CA PHE A 69 -11.11 6.58 8.47
C PHE A 69 -10.14 5.64 7.73
N LEU A 70 -8.89 5.54 8.21
CA LEU A 70 -7.90 4.66 7.61
C LEU A 70 -8.29 3.18 7.73
N SER A 71 -8.73 2.73 8.92
CA SER A 71 -9.25 1.37 9.13
C SER A 71 -10.40 1.06 8.18
N THR A 72 -11.34 1.99 8.01
CA THR A 72 -12.49 1.82 7.12
C THR A 72 -12.04 1.71 5.66
N SER A 73 -11.05 2.52 5.26
CA SER A 73 -10.51 2.50 3.90
C SER A 73 -9.80 1.18 3.58
N ILE A 74 -8.98 0.68 4.50
CA ILE A 74 -8.30 -0.62 4.37
C ILE A 74 -9.33 -1.75 4.31
N ALA A 75 -10.29 -1.80 5.24
CA ALA A 75 -11.33 -2.83 5.25
C ALA A 75 -12.22 -2.80 3.99
N SER A 76 -12.42 -1.61 3.39
CA SER A 76 -13.16 -1.48 2.14
C SER A 76 -12.37 -2.05 0.96
N TYR A 77 -11.05 -1.82 0.92
CA TYR A 77 -10.16 -2.43 -0.06
C TYR A 77 -10.16 -3.97 0.07
N GLU A 78 -9.96 -4.49 1.29
CA GLU A 78 -9.95 -5.94 1.54
C GLU A 78 -11.25 -6.62 1.10
N ARG A 79 -12.40 -6.01 1.41
CA ARG A 79 -13.71 -6.49 0.95
C ARG A 79 -13.83 -6.43 -0.56
N GLN A 80 -13.41 -5.33 -1.18
CA GLN A 80 -13.50 -5.18 -2.63
C GLN A 80 -12.68 -6.24 -3.37
N ILE A 81 -11.50 -6.60 -2.86
CA ILE A 81 -10.70 -7.71 -3.41
C ILE A 81 -11.43 -9.05 -3.23
N GLN A 82 -12.00 -9.32 -2.06
CA GLN A 82 -12.79 -10.54 -1.85
C GLN A 82 -14.01 -10.63 -2.77
N ASP A 83 -14.70 -9.51 -3.01
CA ASP A 83 -15.88 -9.45 -3.90
C ASP A 83 -15.48 -9.62 -5.39
N LEU A 84 -14.34 -9.07 -5.81
CA LEU A 84 -13.83 -9.21 -7.19
C LEU A 84 -13.36 -10.64 -7.48
N TYR A 85 -12.79 -11.31 -6.48
CA TYR A 85 -12.28 -12.67 -6.58
C TYR A 85 -13.10 -13.62 -5.69
N ASP A 86 -14.42 -13.60 -5.84
CA ASP A 86 -15.37 -14.36 -5.00
C ASP A 86 -15.04 -15.87 -4.93
N GLU A 87 -14.59 -16.45 -6.05
CA GLU A 87 -14.14 -17.86 -6.12
C GLU A 87 -12.93 -18.15 -5.20
N ASP A 88 -12.11 -17.14 -4.91
CA ASP A 88 -10.92 -17.20 -4.06
C ASP A 88 -11.07 -16.36 -2.77
N ALA A 89 -12.30 -15.99 -2.38
CA ALA A 89 -12.54 -15.07 -1.28
C ALA A 89 -11.94 -15.55 0.06
N GLU A 90 -12.02 -16.85 0.36
CA GLU A 90 -11.41 -17.43 1.56
C GLU A 90 -9.88 -17.30 1.56
N HIS A 91 -9.26 -17.46 0.38
CA HIS A 91 -7.81 -17.29 0.23
C HIS A 91 -7.40 -15.85 0.53
N TYR A 92 -8.08 -14.86 -0.06
CA TYR A 92 -7.80 -13.45 0.21
C TYR A 92 -8.09 -13.07 1.66
N GLN A 93 -9.17 -13.59 2.24
CA GLN A 93 -9.47 -13.35 3.65
C GLN A 93 -8.36 -13.87 4.56
N GLN A 94 -7.82 -15.06 4.29
CA GLN A 94 -6.69 -15.61 5.07
C GLN A 94 -5.41 -14.81 4.83
N LEU A 95 -5.15 -14.41 3.60
CA LEU A 95 -3.98 -13.61 3.23
C LEU A 95 -3.96 -12.25 3.95
N PHE A 96 -5.10 -11.56 4.07
CA PHE A 96 -5.19 -10.31 4.83
C PHE A 96 -5.03 -10.51 6.35
N LYS A 97 -5.41 -11.69 6.88
CA LYS A 97 -5.15 -12.04 8.28
C LYS A 97 -3.67 -12.33 8.55
N ASP A 98 -3.00 -13.00 7.61
CA ASP A 98 -1.58 -13.36 7.73
C ASP A 98 -0.65 -12.15 7.48
N HIS A 99 -1.13 -11.19 6.69
CA HIS A 99 -0.41 -9.97 6.33
C HIS A 99 -1.28 -8.73 6.58
N PRO A 100 -1.59 -8.39 7.85
CA PRO A 100 -2.40 -7.21 8.13
C PRO A 100 -1.61 -5.93 7.88
N VAL A 101 -2.30 -4.89 7.40
CA VAL A 101 -1.76 -3.52 7.43
C VAL A 101 -1.78 -3.03 8.88
N THR A 102 -0.60 -2.82 9.47
CA THR A 102 -0.46 -2.33 10.84
C THR A 102 -0.10 -0.85 10.84
N PHE A 103 -0.63 -0.12 11.83
CA PHE A 103 -0.29 1.27 12.05
C PHE A 103 -0.51 1.68 13.50
N THR A 104 0.22 2.69 13.93
CA THR A 104 0.09 3.35 15.23
C THR A 104 -0.38 4.79 15.02
N LYS A 105 -0.61 5.53 16.11
CA LYS A 105 -0.95 6.96 16.02
C LYS A 105 0.14 7.80 15.33
N ASP A 106 1.39 7.34 15.40
CA ASP A 106 2.56 8.01 14.84
C ASP A 106 2.81 7.63 13.37
N SER A 107 2.01 6.69 12.84
CA SER A 107 2.01 6.36 11.42
C SER A 107 1.49 7.49 10.56
N LEU A 108 1.88 7.42 9.29
CA LEU A 108 1.45 8.34 8.24
C LEU A 108 0.73 7.53 7.17
N TYR A 109 -0.23 8.15 6.48
CA TYR A 109 -0.89 7.53 5.36
C TYR A 109 -1.13 8.52 4.23
N PHE A 110 -1.28 7.98 3.02
CA PHE A 110 -1.64 8.71 1.83
C PHE A 110 -2.73 7.93 1.10
N THR A 111 -3.81 8.61 0.76
CA THR A 111 -4.89 8.05 -0.06
C THR A 111 -5.18 8.99 -1.20
N GLN A 112 -5.32 8.45 -2.39
CA GLN A 112 -5.73 9.21 -3.56
C GLN A 112 -6.64 8.36 -4.44
N ARG A 113 -7.65 8.99 -5.03
CA ARG A 113 -8.55 8.38 -6.01
C ARG A 113 -8.56 9.23 -7.28
N LYS A 114 -8.52 8.59 -8.44
CA LYS A 114 -8.59 9.20 -9.76
C LYS A 114 -10.03 9.21 -10.27
N GLU A 115 -10.26 9.94 -11.37
CA GLU A 115 -11.57 10.05 -12.01
C GLU A 115 -12.06 8.72 -12.59
N ASP A 116 -11.15 7.87 -13.06
CA ASP A 116 -11.44 6.51 -13.55
C ASP A 116 -11.82 5.53 -12.42
N GLY A 117 -11.72 5.94 -11.16
CA GLY A 117 -12.01 5.12 -9.99
C GLY A 117 -10.78 4.42 -9.41
N SER A 118 -9.64 4.43 -10.10
CA SER A 118 -8.38 3.87 -9.60
C SER A 118 -7.97 4.58 -8.31
N TYR A 119 -7.42 3.85 -7.35
CA TYR A 119 -6.99 4.44 -6.09
C TYR A 119 -5.81 3.72 -5.45
N ILE A 120 -5.19 4.44 -4.52
CA ILE A 120 -4.10 3.95 -3.67
C ILE A 120 -4.43 4.21 -2.20
N ILE A 121 -4.04 3.27 -1.35
CA ILE A 121 -3.87 3.45 0.09
C ILE A 121 -2.43 3.09 0.42
N ALA A 122 -1.64 4.07 0.83
CA ALA A 122 -0.27 3.88 1.30
C ALA A 122 -0.20 4.18 2.80
N VAL A 123 0.35 3.26 3.60
CA VAL A 123 0.49 3.41 5.05
C VAL A 123 1.93 3.22 5.45
N LEU A 124 2.55 4.28 5.95
CA LEU A 124 3.90 4.25 6.51
C LEU A 124 3.81 4.01 8.01
N ASN A 125 4.33 2.86 8.45
CA ASN A 125 4.53 2.51 9.85
C ASN A 125 6.01 2.66 10.21
N PRO A 126 6.42 3.78 10.86
CA PRO A 126 7.82 4.04 11.18
C PRO A 126 8.41 3.06 12.19
N ASP A 127 7.59 2.55 13.10
CA ASP A 127 8.02 1.65 14.19
C ASP A 127 8.44 0.29 13.62
N GLU A 128 7.68 -0.22 12.64
CA GLU A 128 8.00 -1.45 11.92
C GLU A 128 8.93 -1.23 10.71
N ARG A 129 9.21 0.02 10.36
CA ARG A 129 9.95 0.43 9.16
C ARG A 129 9.34 -0.11 7.86
N LYS A 130 8.01 -0.12 7.78
CA LYS A 130 7.26 -0.65 6.64
C LYS A 130 6.42 0.42 5.97
N LEU A 131 6.34 0.33 4.64
CA LEU A 131 5.33 0.96 3.82
C LEU A 131 4.43 -0.12 3.26
N TYR A 132 3.15 -0.08 3.62
CA TYR A 132 2.10 -0.88 3.02
C TYR A 132 1.53 -0.09 1.85
N THR A 133 1.37 -0.74 0.69
CA THR A 133 0.77 -0.11 -0.48
C THR A 133 -0.30 -1.03 -1.05
N LEU A 134 -1.53 -0.53 -1.07
CA LEU A 134 -2.71 -1.16 -1.65
C LEU A 134 -3.10 -0.33 -2.87
N GLU A 135 -3.09 -0.92 -4.06
CA GLU A 135 -3.47 -0.24 -5.30
C GLU A 135 -4.56 -1.02 -6.02
N MET A 136 -5.45 -0.29 -6.67
CA MET A 136 -6.44 -0.82 -7.59
C MET A 136 -6.64 0.14 -8.76
N PHE A 137 -6.70 -0.44 -9.96
CA PHE A 137 -6.79 0.27 -11.23
C PHE A 137 -8.09 -0.13 -11.95
N PHE A 138 -8.65 0.78 -12.76
CA PHE A 138 -9.85 0.59 -13.58
C PHE A 138 -9.69 1.24 -14.97
#